data_AF-A0A3C1S752-F1
#
_entry.id   AF-A0A3C1S752-F1
#
_cell.length_a   1.000
_cell.length_b   1.000
_cell.length_c   1.000
_cell.angle_alpha   90.00
_cell.angle_beta   90.00
_cell.angle_gamma   90.00
#
_symmetry.space_group_name_H-M   'P 1'
#
loop_
_entity.id
_entity.type
_entity.pdbx_description
1 polymer ?
#
loop_
_entity_poly.entity_id
_entity_poly.type
_entity_poly.pdbx_seq_one_letter_code
_entity_poly.pdbx_strand_id
1 'polypeptide(L)' 'MSKFIKRFEQGMGLYREAKWEDAKRIFDELHNINPNDVPAKIILKRCADFILDPPEDWTGVTVLHEK' A
#
# COMPACT_ATOMS: atom_id res chain seq x y z
N MET A 1 -7.10 -8.96 16.87
CA MET A 1 -7.14 -8.42 15.49
C MET A 1 -7.47 -9.53 14.50
N SER A 2 -8.30 -9.22 13.49
CA SER A 2 -8.53 -10.11 12.34
C SER A 2 -7.26 -10.28 11.50
N LYS A 3 -7.13 -11.41 10.79
CA LYS A 3 -5.99 -11.67 9.88
C LYS A 3 -5.84 -10.56 8.83
N PHE A 4 -6.96 -9.99 8.38
CA PHE A 4 -7.00 -8.87 7.44
C PHE A 4 -6.28 -7.63 8.00
N ILE A 5 -6.63 -7.18 9.21
CA ILE A 5 -6.03 -6.00 9.83
C ILE A 5 -4.52 -6.17 10.00
N LYS A 6 -4.06 -7.34 10.48
CA LYS A 6 -2.62 -7.61 10.65
C LYS A 6 -1.85 -7.54 9.32
N ARG A 7 -2.44 -8.07 8.25
CA ARG A 7 -1.84 -8.02 6.91
C ARG A 7 -1.84 -6.59 6.37
N PHE A 8 -2.92 -5.84 6.57
CA PHE A 8 -3.00 -4.44 6.18
C PHE A 8 -1.92 -3.60 6.89
N GLU A 9 -1.77 -3.75 8.20
CA GLU A 9 -0.71 -3.09 8.98
C GLU A 9 0.69 -3.46 8.49
N GLN A 10 0.93 -4.74 8.18
CA GLN A 10 2.19 -5.20 7.60
C GLN A 10 2.47 -4.55 6.25
N GLY A 11 1.48 -4.49 5.35
CA GLY A 11 1.61 -3.84 4.05
C GLY A 11 1.90 -2.34 4.18
N MET A 12 1.25 -1.67 5.12
CA MET A 12 1.51 -0.25 5.43
C MET A 12 2.91 -0.01 6.01
N GLY A 13 3.46 -0.94 6.80
CA GLY A 13 4.84 -0.87 7.28
C GLY A 13 5.84 -0.90 6.12
N LEU A 14 5.68 -1.86 5.22
CA LEU A 14 6.52 -2.00 4.02
C LEU A 14 6.39 -0.79 3.08
N TYR A 15 5.16 -0.28 2.90
CA TYR A 15 4.90 0.93 2.14
C TYR A 15 5.67 2.13 2.74
N ARG A 16 5.64 2.30 4.06
CA ARG A 16 6.36 3.41 4.70
C ARG A 16 7.88 3.28 4.54
N GLU A 17 8.40 2.06 4.53
CA GLU A 17 9.83 1.75 4.31
C GLU A 17 10.26 1.80 2.83
N ALA A 18 9.41 2.28 1.91
CA ALA A 18 9.65 2.25 0.46
C ALA A 18 9.87 0.85 -0.13
N LYS A 19 9.46 -0.21 0.57
CA LYS A 19 9.49 -1.60 0.07
C LYS A 19 8.26 -1.87 -0.77
N TRP A 20 8.16 -1.16 -1.89
CA TRP A 20 6.96 -1.09 -2.73
C TRP A 20 6.55 -2.44 -3.31
N GLU A 21 7.52 -3.26 -3.74
CA GLU A 21 7.25 -4.59 -4.28
C GLU A 21 6.63 -5.51 -3.21
N ASP A 22 7.18 -5.50 -1.99
CA ASP A 22 6.67 -6.30 -0.89
C ASP A 22 5.31 -5.81 -0.40
N ALA A 23 5.14 -4.48 -0.29
CA ALA A 23 3.86 -3.87 0.02
C ALA A 23 2.81 -4.25 -1.03
N LYS A 24 3.15 -4.15 -2.33
CA LYS A 24 2.26 -4.53 -3.45
C LYS A 24 1.78 -5.97 -3.32
N ARG A 25 2.66 -6.93 -3.01
CA ARG A 25 2.29 -8.34 -2.81
C ARG A 25 1.24 -8.50 -1.71
N ILE A 26 1.41 -7.82 -0.58
CA ILE A 26 0.44 -7.88 0.52
C ILE A 26 -0.89 -7.24 0.13
N PHE A 27 -0.88 -6.08 -0.53
CA PHE A 27 -2.12 -5.42 -0.94
C PHE A 27 -2.85 -6.18 -2.06
N ASP A 28 -2.14 -6.94 -2.90
CA ASP A 28 -2.72 -7.85 -3.88
C ASP A 28 -3.46 -9.00 -3.17
N GLU A 29 -2.84 -9.64 -2.16
CA GLU A 29 -3.52 -10.63 -1.30
C GLU A 29 -4.78 -10.06 -0.64
N LEU A 30 -4.70 -8.84 -0.09
CA LEU A 30 -5.83 -8.17 0.55
C LEU A 30 -6.94 -7.83 -0.44
N HIS A 31 -6.58 -7.40 -1.65
CA HIS A 31 -7.53 -7.12 -2.72
C HIS A 31 -8.28 -8.38 -3.15
N ASN A 32 -7.60 -9.53 -3.22
CA ASN A 32 -8.23 -10.82 -3.52
C ASN A 32 -9.20 -11.27 -2.40
N ILE A 33 -8.95 -10.89 -1.14
CA ILE A 33 -9.83 -11.20 0.00
C ILE A 33 -11.05 -10.28 0.02
N ASN A 34 -10.83 -8.97 -0.19
CA ASN A 34 -11.88 -7.97 -0.22
C ASN A 34 -11.67 -6.99 -1.38
N PRO A 35 -12.19 -7.30 -2.58
CA PRO A 35 -12.04 -6.45 -3.75
C PRO A 35 -12.66 -5.06 -3.59
N ASN A 36 -13.60 -4.92 -2.65
CA ASN A 36 -14.31 -3.67 -2.36
C ASN A 36 -13.58 -2.80 -1.33
N ASP A 37 -12.44 -3.24 -0.78
CA ASP A 37 -11.62 -2.42 0.11
C ASP A 37 -10.94 -1.29 -0.68
N VAL A 38 -11.57 -0.11 -0.64
CA VAL A 38 -11.09 1.09 -1.34
C VAL A 38 -9.68 1.51 -0.86
N PRO A 39 -9.39 1.58 0.46
CA PRO A 39 -8.03 1.84 0.94
C PRO A 39 -6.97 0.89 0.37
N ALA A 40 -7.19 -0.43 0.45
CA ALA A 40 -6.22 -1.42 -0.04
C ALA A 40 -5.97 -1.26 -1.55
N LYS A 41 -7.02 -0.96 -2.32
CA LYS A 41 -6.91 -0.69 -3.77
C LYS A 41 -6.10 0.57 -4.08
N ILE A 42 -6.28 1.65 -3.32
CA ILE A 42 -5.51 2.89 -3.51
C ILE A 42 -4.03 2.65 -3.26
N ILE A 43 -3.69 1.97 -2.16
CA ILE A 43 -2.29 1.70 -1.82
C ILE A 43 -1.68 0.71 -2.82
N LEU A 44 -2.40 -0.32 -3.24
CA LEU A 44 -1.95 -1.26 -4.28
C LEU A 44 -1.54 -0.53 -5.57
N LYS A 45 -2.38 0.41 -6.03
CA LYS A 45 -2.09 1.22 -7.20
C LYS A 45 -0.85 2.08 -6.99
N ARG A 46 -0.75 2.78 -5.85
CA ARG A 46 0.42 3.60 -5.52
C ARG A 46 1.71 2.79 -5.48
N CYS A 47 1.69 1.60 -4.90
CA CYS A 47 2.87 0.72 -4.94
C CYS A 47 3.28 0.40 -6.37
N ALA A 48 2.32 0.12 -7.27
CA ALA A 48 2.63 -0.11 -8.68
C ALA A 48 3.22 1.13 -9.36
N ASP A 49 2.67 2.31 -9.07
CA ASP A 49 3.18 3.58 -9.60
C ASP A 49 4.61 3.86 -9.08
N PHE A 50 4.89 3.69 -7.79
CA PHE A 50 6.21 3.92 -7.18
C PHE A 50 7.27 2.87 -7.53
N ILE A 51 6.87 1.67 -7.97
CA ILE A 51 7.82 0.70 -8.54
C ILE A 51 8.34 1.18 -9.90
N LEU A 52 7.48 1.82 -10.69
CA LEU A 52 7.84 2.35 -12.02
C LEU A 52 8.55 3.70 -11.92
N ASP A 53 8.05 4.58 -11.06
CA ASP A 53 8.54 5.95 -10.87
C ASP A 53 8.67 6.23 -9.36
N PRO A 54 9.78 5.79 -8.74
CA PRO A 54 10.00 5.97 -7.31
C PRO A 54 10.24 7.45 -6.96
N PRO A 55 9.57 8.00 -5.94
CA PRO A 55 9.82 9.37 -5.50
C PRO A 55 11.24 9.51 -4.90
N GLU A 56 11.95 10.59 -5.25
CA GLU A 56 13.31 10.85 -4.76
C GLU A 56 13.37 11.06 -3.24
N ASP A 57 12.41 11.81 -2.67
CA ASP A 57 12.37 12.17 -1.24
C ASP A 57 11.21 11.49 -0.49
N TRP A 58 11.14 10.16 -0.56
CA TRP A 58 10.09 9.43 0.15
C TRP A 58 10.24 9.51 1.68
N THR A 59 9.23 10.06 2.37
CA THR A 59 9.21 10.22 3.84
C THR A 59 8.24 9.27 4.56
N GLY A 60 7.66 8.29 3.87
CA GLY A 60 6.66 7.40 4.47
C GLY A 60 5.24 7.97 4.49
N VAL A 61 5.04 9.23 4.07
CA VAL A 61 3.77 9.94 4.13
C VAL A 61 3.37 10.39 2.73
N THR A 62 2.19 9.95 2.27
CA THR A 62 1.56 10.57 1.10
C THR A 62 0.51 11.53 1.62
N VAL A 63 0.76 12.83 1.47
CA VAL A 63 -0.27 13.84 1.73
C VAL A 63 -1.36 13.65 0.68
N LEU A 64 -2.52 13.14 1.08
CA LEU A 64 -3.70 13.17 0.24
C LEU A 64 -4.20 14.62 0.26
N HIS A 65 -3.91 15.39 -0.78
CA HIS A 65 -4.57 16.69 -0.97
C HIS A 65 -6.02 16.41 -1.38
N GLU A 66 -6.93 16.45 -0.41
CA GLU A 66 -8.34 16.68 -0.69
C GLU A 66 -8.50 18.13 -1.18
N LYS A 67 -9.20 18.29 -2.31
CA LYS A 67 -9.44 19.58 -2.95
C LYS A 67 -10.61 20.32 -2.29
#